data_AF-B8GLP4-F1
#
_entry.id   AF-B8GLP4-F1
#
_cell.length_a   1.000
_cell.length_b   1.000
_cell.length_c   1.000
_cell.angle_alpha   90.00
_cell.angle_beta   90.00
_cell.angle_gamma   90.00
#
_symmetry.space_group_name_H-M   'P 1'
#
loop_
_entity.id
_entity.type
_entity.pdbx_description
1 polymer ?
#
loop_
_entity_poly.entity_id
_entity_poly.type
_entity_poly.pdbx_seq_one_letter_code
_entity_poly.pdbx_strand_id
1 'polypeptide(L)'
;MRSLFRVSITAALVLGAAGCQEVEVSVPENTGQALCFADYQTCVDPIFHGQISGVSCSASSCHDVGAGSGGGFKIFPNLAPGDERMLANYFAARSFANLTDPDNSKLLLEPLQGSFGITGTHGGGNIFPDRNDACYIAIRNWISLRVDDSNSEACGVCTPVDISSCGF
;
A
#
# COMPACT_ATOMS: atom_id res chain seq x y z
N MET A 1 -60.31 55.58 -12.87
CA MET A 1 -61.02 54.37 -13.34
C MET A 1 -60.65 53.21 -12.43
N ARG A 2 -61.66 52.54 -11.89
CA ARG A 2 -61.52 51.35 -11.03
C ARG A 2 -61.18 50.15 -11.92
N SER A 3 -60.17 49.36 -11.55
CA SER A 3 -60.12 47.96 -11.98
C SER A 3 -59.67 47.10 -10.81
N LEU A 4 -60.58 46.21 -10.42
CA LEU A 4 -60.44 45.12 -9.47
C LEU A 4 -59.77 43.90 -10.15
N PHE A 5 -59.49 42.85 -9.34
CA PHE A 5 -59.23 41.45 -9.70
C PHE A 5 -57.79 41.09 -10.09
N ARG A 6 -57.10 40.03 -9.59
CA ARG A 6 -57.44 38.83 -8.80
C ARG A 6 -56.23 38.42 -7.95
N VAL A 7 -56.47 38.00 -6.72
CA VAL A 7 -55.56 37.16 -5.94
C VAL A 7 -55.48 35.79 -6.62
N SER A 8 -54.29 35.27 -6.86
CA SER A 8 -54.06 33.85 -7.14
C SER A 8 -52.98 33.36 -6.19
N ILE A 9 -53.41 32.57 -5.20
CA ILE A 9 -52.55 31.78 -4.34
C ILE A 9 -52.14 30.57 -5.17
N THR A 10 -50.88 30.50 -5.56
CA THR A 10 -50.31 29.27 -6.15
C THR A 10 -49.53 28.56 -5.06
N ALA A 11 -50.05 27.41 -4.65
CA ALA A 11 -49.43 26.51 -3.69
C ALA A 11 -48.09 25.97 -4.22
N ALA A 12 -47.17 25.75 -3.29
CA ALA A 12 -45.83 25.27 -3.51
C ALA A 12 -45.78 23.88 -4.17
N LEU A 13 -44.84 23.70 -5.10
CA LEU A 13 -44.14 22.44 -5.29
C LEU A 13 -42.67 22.69 -4.98
N VAL A 14 -42.28 22.38 -3.75
CA VAL A 14 -40.87 22.13 -3.44
C VAL A 14 -40.55 20.77 -4.03
N LEU A 15 -39.99 20.75 -5.24
CA LEU A 15 -39.33 19.56 -5.77
C LEU A 15 -38.12 19.30 -4.87
N GLY A 16 -38.23 18.27 -4.02
CA GLY A 16 -37.08 17.68 -3.37
C GLY A 16 -36.15 17.15 -4.46
N ALA A 17 -35.06 17.87 -4.71
CA ALA A 17 -33.91 17.31 -5.39
C ALA A 17 -33.40 16.18 -4.49
N ALA A 18 -33.71 14.93 -4.86
CA ALA A 18 -32.97 13.79 -4.37
C ALA A 18 -31.51 14.05 -4.79
N GLY A 19 -30.70 14.46 -3.82
CA GLY A 19 -29.28 14.70 -4.03
C GLY A 19 -28.67 13.44 -4.61
N CYS A 20 -28.16 13.53 -5.84
CA CYS A 20 -27.01 12.74 -6.21
C CYS A 20 -25.91 13.19 -5.25
N GLN A 21 -25.71 12.44 -4.16
CA GLN A 21 -24.45 12.50 -3.44
C GLN A 21 -23.42 12.01 -4.44
N GLU A 22 -22.73 12.92 -5.11
CA GLU A 22 -21.46 12.58 -5.76
C GLU A 22 -20.59 12.04 -4.64
N VAL A 23 -20.41 10.72 -4.62
CA VAL A 23 -19.32 10.12 -3.86
C VAL A 23 -18.08 10.60 -4.58
N GLU A 24 -17.48 11.68 -4.10
CA GLU A 24 -16.14 12.05 -4.50
C GLU A 24 -15.26 10.87 -4.11
N VAL A 25 -14.94 10.03 -5.10
CA VAL A 25 -13.88 9.05 -4.96
C VAL A 25 -12.63 9.89 -4.81
N SER A 26 -12.17 10.06 -3.57
CA SER A 26 -10.89 10.68 -3.29
C SER A 26 -9.84 9.83 -3.99
N VAL A 27 -9.37 10.32 -5.13
CA VAL A 27 -8.19 9.74 -5.75
C VAL A 27 -7.10 9.87 -4.70
N PRO A 28 -6.35 8.79 -4.39
CA PRO A 28 -5.30 8.84 -3.40
C PRO A 28 -4.24 9.86 -3.86
N GLU A 29 -4.33 11.09 -3.35
CA GLU A 29 -3.40 12.16 -3.69
C GLU A 29 -2.12 11.97 -2.88
N ASN A 30 -0.97 12.28 -3.49
CA ASN A 30 0.34 12.23 -2.84
C ASN A 30 0.49 13.44 -1.90
N THR A 31 -0.27 13.46 -0.79
CA THR A 31 -0.41 14.67 0.05
C THR A 31 0.59 14.76 1.20
N GLY A 32 1.17 13.63 1.63
CA GLY A 32 1.95 13.57 2.87
C GLY A 32 3.22 12.72 2.85
N GLN A 33 3.61 12.23 4.04
CA GLN A 33 4.78 11.36 4.26
C GLN A 33 4.42 10.01 4.90
N ALA A 34 3.16 9.75 5.19
CA ALA A 34 2.71 8.45 5.67
C ALA A 34 2.48 7.49 4.50
N LEU A 35 2.57 6.19 4.77
CA LEU A 35 2.18 5.13 3.84
C LEU A 35 0.91 4.47 4.40
N CYS A 36 0.04 3.96 3.54
CA CYS A 36 -1.21 3.37 4.00
C CYS A 36 -0.97 2.04 4.73
N PHE A 37 -1.44 1.94 5.97
CA PHE A 37 -1.32 0.74 6.79
C PHE A 37 -2.26 -0.38 6.31
N ALA A 38 -3.48 -0.03 5.90
CA ALA A 38 -4.44 -1.00 5.34
C ALA A 38 -3.91 -1.64 4.05
N ASP A 39 -3.29 -0.84 3.18
CA ASP A 39 -2.68 -1.33 1.94
C ASP A 39 -1.44 -2.17 2.22
N TYR A 40 -0.64 -1.78 3.22
CA TYR A 40 0.49 -2.58 3.68
C TYR A 40 0.04 -3.98 4.09
N GLN A 41 -0.92 -4.07 5.00
CA GLN A 41 -1.40 -5.35 5.54
C GLN A 41 -1.98 -6.25 4.45
N THR A 42 -2.65 -5.65 3.46
CA THR A 42 -3.42 -6.38 2.46
C THR A 42 -2.60 -6.78 1.23
N CYS A 43 -1.66 -5.93 0.81
CA CYS A 43 -0.97 -6.09 -0.47
C CYS A 43 0.56 -6.19 -0.36
N VAL A 44 1.17 -5.79 0.75
CA VAL A 44 2.64 -5.78 0.91
C VAL A 44 3.13 -6.83 1.88
N ASP A 45 2.56 -6.91 3.09
CA ASP A 45 2.96 -7.88 4.10
C ASP A 45 2.92 -9.33 3.58
N PRO A 46 1.87 -9.78 2.83
CA PRO A 46 1.83 -11.12 2.25
C PRO A 46 3.02 -11.45 1.34
N ILE A 47 3.62 -10.45 0.67
CA ILE A 47 4.78 -10.65 -0.20
C ILE A 47 6.00 -11.06 0.61
N PHE A 48 6.18 -10.50 1.81
CA PHE A 48 7.33 -10.83 2.66
C PHE A 48 7.27 -12.25 3.22
N HIS A 49 6.06 -12.77 3.43
CA HIS A 49 5.85 -14.14 3.93
C HIS A 49 5.72 -15.17 2.81
N GLY A 50 5.28 -14.74 1.63
CA GLY A 50 5.03 -15.59 0.47
C GLY A 50 6.27 -16.33 -0.01
N GLN A 51 6.08 -17.58 -0.47
CA GLN A 51 7.10 -18.34 -1.17
C GLN A 51 7.16 -17.87 -2.62
N ILE A 52 8.16 -17.07 -2.94
CA ILE A 52 8.45 -16.52 -4.27
C ILE A 52 9.56 -17.39 -4.86
N SER A 53 9.24 -18.19 -5.89
CA SER A 53 10.18 -19.12 -6.54
C SER A 53 10.93 -20.04 -5.56
N GLY A 54 10.28 -20.45 -4.46
CA GLY A 54 10.84 -21.35 -3.44
C GLY A 54 11.69 -20.68 -2.36
N VAL A 55 11.73 -19.34 -2.32
CA VAL A 55 12.35 -18.57 -1.24
C VAL A 55 11.32 -17.60 -0.63
N SER A 56 11.50 -17.21 0.62
CA SER A 56 10.73 -16.09 1.19
C SER A 56 11.60 -15.17 2.03
N CYS A 57 11.15 -13.93 2.21
CA CYS A 57 11.91 -12.89 2.91
C CYS A 57 11.91 -13.14 4.43
N SER A 58 10.73 -13.31 5.04
CA SER A 58 10.55 -13.54 6.49
C SER A 58 10.32 -15.02 6.81
N ALA A 59 9.44 -15.70 6.07
CA ALA A 59 9.05 -17.09 6.34
C ALA A 59 10.10 -18.16 5.92
N SER A 60 11.31 -17.75 5.53
CA SER A 60 12.43 -18.63 5.12
C SER A 60 13.78 -18.21 5.74
N SER A 61 13.74 -17.63 6.93
CA SER A 61 14.87 -17.39 7.86
C SER A 61 15.63 -16.07 7.77
N CYS A 62 15.68 -15.32 6.67
CA CYS A 62 16.58 -14.15 6.65
C CYS A 62 16.04 -12.98 7.47
N HIS A 63 14.83 -12.52 7.20
CA HIS A 63 14.25 -11.34 7.85
C HIS A 63 13.31 -11.67 9.01
N ASP A 64 13.33 -12.90 9.50
CA ASP A 64 12.64 -13.29 10.73
C ASP A 64 13.20 -12.52 11.94
N VAL A 65 12.30 -11.96 12.77
CA VAL A 65 12.66 -11.19 13.97
C VAL A 65 13.25 -12.02 15.11
N GLY A 66 12.88 -13.30 15.22
CA GLY A 66 13.28 -14.19 16.30
C GLY A 66 14.60 -14.93 16.04
N ALA A 67 14.94 -15.20 14.77
CA ALA A 67 16.11 -16.02 14.44
C ALA A 67 16.87 -15.60 13.17
N GLY A 68 16.46 -14.54 12.48
CA GLY A 68 16.95 -14.33 11.12
C GLY A 68 18.32 -13.68 10.98
N SER A 69 19.06 -14.07 9.94
CA SER A 69 20.42 -13.59 9.63
C SER A 69 20.46 -12.34 8.73
N GLY A 70 19.34 -11.99 8.10
CA GLY A 70 19.21 -10.87 7.18
C GLY A 70 19.10 -9.54 7.92
N GLY A 71 20.19 -8.76 7.90
CA GLY A 71 20.28 -7.33 8.16
C GLY A 71 19.38 -6.72 9.26
N GLY A 72 19.07 -5.42 9.10
CA GLY A 72 18.20 -4.67 10.02
C GLY A 72 16.72 -4.74 9.68
N PHE A 73 16.35 -5.21 8.48
CA PHE A 73 14.95 -5.41 8.11
C PHE A 73 14.45 -6.69 8.79
N LYS A 74 13.52 -6.54 9.75
CA LYS A 74 13.01 -7.64 10.58
C LYS A 74 11.48 -7.61 10.63
N ILE A 75 10.89 -8.77 10.40
CA ILE A 75 9.45 -8.97 10.23
C ILE A 75 9.05 -10.19 11.09
N PHE A 76 7.94 -10.08 11.82
CA PHE A 76 7.29 -11.21 12.47
C PHE A 76 6.63 -12.08 11.40
N PRO A 77 6.97 -13.37 11.26
CA PRO A 77 6.43 -14.23 10.21
C PRO A 77 4.99 -14.66 10.51
N ASN A 78 4.22 -14.97 9.46
CA ASN A 78 2.95 -15.70 9.53
C ASN A 78 1.92 -15.09 10.50
N LEU A 79 1.84 -13.76 10.56
CA LEU A 79 0.86 -13.08 11.39
C LEU A 79 -0.56 -13.32 10.85
N ALA A 80 -1.52 -13.52 11.76
CA ALA A 80 -2.92 -13.53 11.40
C ALA A 80 -3.38 -12.09 11.07
N PRO A 81 -4.39 -11.91 10.19
CA PRO A 81 -5.01 -10.60 9.99
C PRO A 81 -5.46 -9.99 11.32
N GLY A 82 -5.11 -8.72 11.56
CA GLY A 82 -5.45 -8.00 12.80
C GLY A 82 -4.54 -8.28 14.00
N ASP A 83 -3.47 -9.07 13.84
CA ASP A 83 -2.43 -9.22 14.89
C ASP A 83 -1.77 -7.86 15.16
N GLU A 84 -1.64 -7.49 16.44
CA GLU A 84 -1.06 -6.20 16.85
C GLU A 84 0.39 -6.01 16.38
N ARG A 85 1.13 -7.10 16.17
CA ARG A 85 2.51 -7.08 15.67
C ARG A 85 2.59 -6.67 14.20
N MET A 86 1.47 -6.68 13.47
CA MET A 86 1.41 -6.17 12.09
C MET A 86 1.89 -4.72 12.00
N LEU A 87 1.61 -3.92 13.04
CA LEU A 87 2.08 -2.54 13.11
C LEU A 87 3.61 -2.45 13.16
N ALA A 88 4.28 -3.41 13.84
CA ALA A 88 5.74 -3.48 13.87
C ALA A 88 6.30 -3.85 12.49
N ASN A 89 5.67 -4.81 11.79
CA ASN A 89 6.04 -5.17 10.42
C ASN A 89 5.92 -3.96 9.46
N TYR A 90 4.83 -3.20 9.57
CA TYR A 90 4.62 -1.97 8.80
C TYR A 90 5.72 -0.94 9.03
N PHE A 91 6.06 -0.63 10.29
CA PHE A 91 7.11 0.34 10.59
C PHE A 91 8.49 -0.14 10.12
N ALA A 92 8.78 -1.44 10.26
CA ALA A 92 9.99 -2.03 9.72
C ALA A 92 10.06 -1.83 8.20
N ALA A 93 9.04 -2.21 7.45
CA ALA A 93 9.01 -2.01 5.99
C ALA A 93 9.13 -0.53 5.60
N ARG A 94 8.34 0.35 6.22
CA ARG A 94 8.39 1.80 5.94
C ARG A 94 9.79 2.39 6.17
N SER A 95 10.55 1.91 7.16
CA SER A 95 11.90 2.41 7.43
C SER A 95 12.93 2.11 6.31
N PHE A 96 12.62 1.16 5.42
CA PHE A 96 13.43 0.81 4.24
C PHE A 96 12.85 1.38 2.94
N ALA A 97 11.75 2.13 3.01
CA ALA A 97 11.14 2.83 1.89
C ALA A 97 11.78 4.21 1.68
N ASN A 98 12.14 4.52 0.44
CA ASN A 98 12.51 5.86 0.03
C ASN A 98 11.26 6.57 -0.52
N LEU A 99 10.71 7.46 0.30
CA LEU A 99 9.47 8.17 -0.03
C LEU A 99 9.64 9.22 -1.14
N THR A 100 10.87 9.61 -1.48
CA THR A 100 11.14 10.60 -2.55
C THR A 100 11.35 9.90 -3.89
N ASP A 101 11.97 8.74 -3.85
CA ASP A 101 12.28 7.91 -5.01
C ASP A 101 11.98 6.44 -4.67
N PRO A 102 10.73 5.99 -4.89
CA PRO A 102 10.30 4.64 -4.54
C PRO A 102 11.20 3.57 -5.10
N ASP A 103 11.69 3.72 -6.34
CA ASP A 103 12.56 2.77 -7.01
C ASP A 103 13.94 2.62 -6.32
N ASN A 104 14.37 3.65 -5.60
CA ASN A 104 15.59 3.62 -4.78
C ASN A 104 15.36 3.16 -3.33
N SER A 105 14.20 2.58 -3.03
CA SER A 105 13.94 1.94 -1.73
C SER A 105 14.78 0.67 -1.58
N LYS A 106 15.34 0.44 -0.40
CA LYS A 106 16.10 -0.81 -0.13
C LYS A 106 15.22 -2.05 -0.26
N LEU A 107 13.93 -1.93 0.05
CA LEU A 107 12.92 -2.98 -0.16
C LEU A 107 12.84 -3.47 -1.62
N LEU A 108 13.18 -2.59 -2.58
CA LEU A 108 13.13 -2.89 -4.01
C LEU A 108 14.52 -3.15 -4.59
N LEU A 109 15.53 -2.38 -4.19
CA LEU A 109 16.88 -2.46 -4.78
C LEU A 109 17.68 -3.69 -4.36
N GLU A 110 17.62 -4.09 -3.09
CA GLU A 110 18.42 -5.20 -2.58
C GLU A 110 18.01 -6.53 -3.26
N PRO A 111 16.71 -6.92 -3.33
CA PRO A 111 16.31 -8.17 -3.96
C PRO A 111 16.20 -8.13 -5.51
N LEU A 112 16.50 -7.02 -6.18
CA LEU A 112 16.33 -6.88 -7.64
C LEU A 112 17.55 -7.41 -8.41
N GLN A 113 17.32 -8.22 -9.44
CA GLN A 113 18.38 -8.71 -10.31
C GLN A 113 19.21 -7.59 -10.94
N GLY A 114 20.53 -7.74 -10.88
CA GLY A 114 21.47 -6.79 -11.47
C GLY A 114 21.56 -5.47 -10.71
N SER A 115 20.84 -5.34 -9.60
CA SER A 115 20.98 -4.24 -8.65
C SER A 115 21.93 -4.64 -7.53
N PHE A 116 22.63 -3.64 -7.00
CA PHE A 116 23.46 -3.77 -5.80
C PHE A 116 23.02 -2.68 -4.85
N GLY A 117 22.65 -3.07 -3.63
CA GLY A 117 22.38 -2.10 -2.58
C GLY A 117 23.65 -1.40 -2.14
N ILE A 118 23.50 -0.43 -1.23
CA ILE A 118 24.65 0.25 -0.59
C ILE A 118 25.54 -0.77 0.14
N THR A 119 24.95 -1.86 0.62
CA THR A 119 25.62 -2.94 1.35
C THR A 119 26.18 -4.05 0.44
N GLY A 120 26.07 -3.92 -0.88
CA GLY A 120 26.51 -4.92 -1.85
C GLY A 120 25.38 -5.82 -2.33
N THR A 121 25.68 -7.09 -2.59
CA THR A 121 24.69 -8.09 -3.03
C THR A 121 23.78 -8.49 -1.88
N HIS A 122 22.49 -8.61 -2.14
CA HIS A 122 21.53 -9.13 -1.18
C HIS A 122 21.84 -10.60 -0.84
N GLY A 123 22.12 -10.87 0.44
CA GLY A 123 22.55 -12.19 0.89
C GLY A 123 21.52 -13.30 0.66
N GLY A 124 20.24 -12.94 0.53
CA GLY A 124 19.15 -13.86 0.16
C GLY A 124 19.04 -14.14 -1.35
N GLY A 125 19.92 -13.55 -2.17
CA GLY A 125 19.86 -13.64 -3.63
C GLY A 125 18.88 -12.65 -4.27
N ASN A 126 18.76 -12.74 -5.59
CA ASN A 126 17.78 -11.96 -6.34
C ASN A 126 16.42 -12.64 -6.23
N ILE A 127 15.40 -11.86 -5.85
CA ILE A 127 14.00 -12.30 -5.79
C ILE A 127 13.24 -11.78 -7.00
N PHE A 128 13.46 -10.51 -7.38
CA PHE A 128 12.77 -9.89 -8.51
C PHE A 128 13.63 -9.99 -9.79
N PRO A 129 13.13 -10.58 -10.88
CA PRO A 129 13.86 -10.64 -12.15
C PRO A 129 14.02 -9.26 -12.79
N ASP A 130 13.00 -8.40 -12.69
CA ASP A 130 13.04 -7.02 -13.15
C ASP A 130 11.93 -6.19 -12.46
N ARG A 131 11.78 -4.92 -12.88
CA ARG A 131 10.83 -3.97 -12.29
C ARG A 131 9.37 -4.18 -12.71
N ASN A 132 9.11 -5.09 -13.65
CA ASN A 132 7.77 -5.50 -14.08
C ASN A 132 7.25 -6.69 -13.28
N ASP A 133 8.03 -7.24 -12.36
CA ASP A 133 7.58 -8.26 -11.43
C ASP A 133 6.36 -7.78 -10.63
N ALA A 134 5.34 -8.63 -10.50
CA ALA A 134 4.08 -8.24 -9.88
C ALA A 134 4.24 -7.83 -8.40
N CYS A 135 5.09 -8.54 -7.65
CA CYS A 135 5.38 -8.23 -6.26
C CYS A 135 6.24 -6.96 -6.13
N TYR A 136 7.21 -6.75 -7.04
CA TYR A 136 7.96 -5.49 -7.12
C TYR A 136 7.01 -4.30 -7.30
N ILE A 137 6.09 -4.38 -8.26
CA ILE A 137 5.12 -3.32 -8.56
C ILE A 137 4.22 -3.04 -7.35
N ALA A 138 3.73 -4.07 -6.65
CA ALA A 138 2.87 -3.88 -5.50
C ALA A 138 3.57 -3.13 -4.35
N ILE A 139 4.81 -3.51 -4.01
CA ILE A 139 5.61 -2.80 -3.01
C ILE A 139 5.87 -1.36 -3.47
N ARG A 140 6.27 -1.18 -4.74
CA ARG A 140 6.55 0.14 -5.31
C ARG A 140 5.33 1.05 -5.28
N ASN A 141 4.16 0.53 -5.64
CA ASN A 141 2.91 1.30 -5.65
C ASN A 141 2.52 1.74 -4.25
N TRP A 142 2.66 0.85 -3.25
CA TRP A 142 2.44 1.21 -1.85
C TRP A 142 3.37 2.34 -1.39
N ILE A 143 4.66 2.30 -1.75
CA ILE A 143 5.62 3.37 -1.40
C ILE A 143 5.33 4.67 -2.17
N SER A 144 4.88 4.55 -3.42
CA SER A 144 4.55 5.68 -4.29
C SER A 144 3.28 6.41 -3.87
N LEU A 145 2.42 5.75 -3.10
CA LEU A 145 1.18 6.33 -2.60
C LEU A 145 1.37 6.86 -1.18
N ARG A 146 1.58 8.18 -1.08
CA ARG A 146 1.77 8.86 0.21
C ARG A 146 0.49 9.56 0.65
N VAL A 147 0.19 9.47 1.93
CA VAL A 147 -0.98 10.08 2.58
C VAL A 147 -0.54 10.91 3.78
N ASP A 148 -1.41 11.79 4.27
CA ASP A 148 -1.15 12.57 5.49
C ASP A 148 -1.20 11.71 6.76
N ASP A 149 -2.13 10.74 6.78
CA ASP A 149 -2.30 9.77 7.87
C ASP A 149 -2.35 8.35 7.30
N SER A 150 -1.59 7.42 7.89
CA SER A 150 -1.53 6.01 7.49
C SER A 150 -2.85 5.25 7.61
N ASN A 151 -3.83 5.81 8.30
CA ASN A 151 -5.18 5.28 8.50
C ASN A 151 -6.25 6.18 7.86
N SER A 152 -5.85 7.09 6.96
CA SER A 152 -6.81 7.96 6.25
C SER A 152 -7.80 7.14 5.41
N GLU A 153 -8.94 7.76 5.09
CA GLU A 153 -9.98 7.15 4.22
C GLU A 153 -9.49 6.93 2.78
N ALA A 154 -8.36 7.54 2.39
CA ALA A 154 -7.71 7.32 1.09
C ALA A 154 -6.95 5.98 1.02
N CYS A 155 -6.81 5.26 2.13
CA CYS A 155 -6.18 3.95 2.19
C CYS A 155 -7.13 2.81 1.85
N GLY A 156 -6.59 1.62 1.56
CA GLY A 156 -7.38 0.42 1.26
C GLY A 156 -7.74 0.30 -0.23
N VAL A 157 -6.92 0.87 -1.09
CA VAL A 157 -7.11 0.99 -2.54
C VAL A 157 -6.14 0.12 -3.35
N CYS A 158 -5.32 -0.68 -2.67
CA CYS A 158 -4.41 -1.62 -3.34
C CYS A 158 -5.12 -2.88 -3.85
N THR A 159 -4.50 -3.56 -4.82
CA THR A 159 -4.94 -4.88 -5.30
C THR A 159 -3.96 -5.95 -4.84
N PRO A 160 -4.40 -6.99 -4.10
CA PRO A 160 -3.53 -8.09 -3.72
C PRO A 160 -2.91 -8.78 -4.93
N VAL A 161 -1.63 -9.14 -4.81
CA VAL A 161 -0.91 -9.87 -5.86
C VAL A 161 -1.03 -11.37 -5.61
N ASP A 162 -1.21 -12.14 -6.69
CA ASP A 162 -1.00 -13.58 -6.67
C ASP A 162 0.50 -13.86 -6.54
N ILE A 163 0.94 -14.34 -5.38
CA ILE A 163 2.36 -14.62 -5.09
C ILE A 163 2.98 -15.59 -6.11
N SER A 164 2.19 -16.48 -6.73
CA SER A 164 2.70 -17.39 -7.75
C SER A 164 3.11 -16.71 -9.06
N SER A 165 2.69 -15.46 -9.25
CA SER A 165 3.08 -14.61 -10.39
C SER A 165 4.37 -13.81 -10.14
N CYS A 166 4.97 -13.94 -8.95
CA CYS A 166 6.16 -13.21 -8.56
C CYS A 166 7.42 -14.07 -8.70
N GLY A 167 8.54 -13.41 -8.90
CA GLY A 167 9.86 -13.99 -8.96
C GLY A 167 10.22 -14.62 -10.31
N PHE A 168 11.23 -15.49 -10.25
CA PHE A 168 11.74 -16.27 -11.38
C PHE A 168 10.91 -17.52 -11.68
#